data_AF-A0A501WKM7-F1
#
_entry.id   AF-A0A501WKM7-F1
#
_cell.length_a   1.000
_cell.length_b   1.000
_cell.length_c   1.000
_cell.angle_alpha   90.00
_cell.angle_beta   90.00
_cell.angle_gamma   90.00
#
_symmetry.space_group_name_H-M   'P 1'
#
loop_
_entity.id
_entity.type
_entity.pdbx_description
1 polymer ?
#
loop_
_entity_poly.entity_id
_entity_poly.type
_entity_poly.pdbx_seq_one_letter_code
_entity_poly.pdbx_strand_id
1 'polypeptide(L)'
;MKTNFVSIKSIACLLAASLAFSSCDNESETVAPVSVTPTTEASKDAGKVADDLFDKEVQQAISSTIKAISQMESTCDKSIDHASVMLIHHELMLKLAEAEIKYGDDPNVLLMADKAKSAHTAKISELKAFLETQPVPVPLPQNECSLYLASMKQHTMDIIQCMKKVKDTPDPDADYVALMNCHPEGCNCKEG
;
A
#
# COMPACT_ATOMS: atom_id res chain seq x y z
N MET A 1 -41.69 -20.16 -34.90
CA MET A 1 -40.90 -21.23 -35.55
C MET A 1 -39.55 -20.63 -35.91
N LYS A 2 -38.37 -21.05 -35.45
CA LYS A 2 -37.89 -22.29 -34.83
C LYS A 2 -36.85 -21.95 -33.75
N THR A 3 -36.91 -22.65 -32.63
CA THR A 3 -35.87 -22.74 -31.61
C THR A 3 -34.88 -23.84 -32.01
N ASN A 4 -33.58 -23.61 -31.82
CA ASN A 4 -32.56 -24.65 -31.96
C ASN A 4 -32.16 -25.13 -30.56
N PHE A 5 -32.72 -26.28 -30.17
CA PHE A 5 -32.26 -27.08 -29.05
C PHE A 5 -31.05 -27.91 -29.50
N VAL A 6 -29.94 -27.84 -28.77
CA VAL A 6 -28.89 -28.86 -28.83
C VAL A 6 -28.99 -29.68 -27.55
N SER A 7 -29.24 -30.97 -27.74
CA SER A 7 -29.55 -31.95 -26.71
C SER A 7 -28.43 -33.00 -26.64
N ILE A 8 -27.89 -33.16 -25.42
CA ILE A 8 -27.49 -34.40 -24.74
C ILE A 8 -26.53 -35.34 -25.49
N LYS A 9 -25.37 -35.62 -24.89
CA LYS A 9 -25.05 -36.99 -24.40
C LYS A 9 -23.78 -37.03 -23.53
N SER A 10 -24.01 -37.62 -22.36
CA SER A 10 -23.08 -38.08 -21.33
C SER A 10 -21.76 -38.66 -21.84
N ILE A 11 -20.66 -38.27 -21.21
CA ILE A 11 -19.49 -39.12 -21.03
C ILE A 11 -19.20 -39.13 -19.53
N ALA A 12 -19.66 -40.19 -18.88
CA ALA A 12 -19.22 -40.61 -17.56
C ALA A 12 -18.39 -41.87 -17.76
N CYS A 13 -17.11 -41.86 -17.37
CA CYS A 13 -16.37 -43.08 -17.07
C CYS A 13 -15.10 -42.77 -16.24
N LEU A 14 -15.11 -43.34 -15.03
CA LEU A 14 -14.02 -44.07 -14.35
C LEU A 14 -12.83 -43.25 -13.83
N LEU A 15 -12.71 -43.06 -12.51
CA LEU A 15 -12.09 -43.98 -11.53
C LEU A 15 -10.64 -44.36 -11.89
N ALA A 16 -9.67 -43.82 -11.16
CA ALA A 16 -8.94 -44.54 -10.10
C ALA A 16 -7.54 -43.95 -9.83
N ALA A 17 -7.10 -44.19 -8.59
CA ALA A 17 -5.72 -44.39 -8.13
C ALA A 17 -4.84 -43.15 -7.91
N SER A 18 -4.83 -42.76 -6.64
CA SER A 18 -3.72 -42.17 -5.88
C SER A 18 -2.37 -42.86 -6.12
N LEU A 19 -1.30 -42.07 -6.29
CA LEU A 19 0.07 -42.42 -5.91
C LEU A 19 0.78 -41.20 -5.33
N ALA A 20 1.26 -41.38 -4.10
CA ALA A 20 2.19 -40.49 -3.42
C ALA A 20 3.60 -40.63 -4.02
N PHE A 21 4.32 -39.51 -4.14
CA PHE A 21 5.78 -39.46 -4.22
C PHE A 21 6.23 -38.68 -2.98
N SER A 22 6.62 -39.37 -1.92
CA SER A 22 7.99 -39.84 -1.62
C SER A 22 8.98 -38.68 -1.52
N SER A 23 9.27 -38.33 -0.26
CA SER A 23 10.51 -37.70 0.18
C SER A 23 11.72 -38.51 -0.32
N CYS A 24 12.75 -37.81 -0.76
CA CYS A 24 14.15 -38.24 -0.67
C CYS A 24 15.01 -37.03 -0.31
N ASP A 25 15.49 -37.03 0.93
CA ASP A 25 16.72 -36.38 1.37
C ASP A 25 17.91 -36.89 0.54
N ASN A 26 18.88 -36.01 0.29
CA ASN A 26 20.28 -36.39 0.13
C ASN A 26 21.14 -35.34 0.82
N GLU A 27 21.85 -35.80 1.85
CA GLU A 27 22.77 -35.04 2.69
C GLU A 27 24.09 -34.70 1.98
N SER A 28 24.72 -33.65 2.53
CA SER A 28 26.17 -33.49 2.71
C SER A 28 27.02 -33.13 1.49
N GLU A 29 27.33 -31.83 1.37
CA GLU A 29 28.73 -31.43 1.34
C GLU A 29 29.05 -30.54 2.53
N THR A 30 29.95 -31.06 3.35
CA THR A 30 30.59 -30.42 4.49
C THR A 30 31.57 -29.38 3.98
N VAL A 31 31.39 -28.11 4.37
CA VAL A 31 32.46 -27.12 4.29
C VAL A 31 32.72 -26.59 5.69
N ALA A 32 33.97 -26.71 6.11
CA ALA A 32 34.52 -26.40 7.42
C ALA A 32 34.17 -24.99 7.93
N PRO A 33 34.20 -24.75 9.26
CA PRO A 33 33.86 -23.45 9.82
C PRO A 33 34.99 -22.46 9.51
N VAL A 34 34.74 -21.54 8.58
CA VAL A 34 35.51 -20.30 8.55
C VAL A 34 35.00 -19.45 9.71
N SER A 35 35.82 -19.38 10.75
CA SER A 35 35.69 -18.45 11.86
C SER A 35 35.73 -17.02 11.31
N VAL A 36 34.56 -16.47 10.96
CA VAL A 36 34.39 -15.03 10.77
C VAL A 36 34.03 -14.46 12.13
N THR A 37 34.98 -13.76 12.72
CA THR A 37 34.78 -12.88 13.87
C THR A 37 33.60 -11.95 13.56
N PRO A 38 32.52 -11.91 14.36
CA PRO A 38 31.47 -10.95 14.11
C PRO A 38 31.92 -9.59 14.65
N THR A 39 32.20 -8.66 13.74
CA THR A 39 32.31 -7.23 14.07
C THR A 39 30.90 -6.70 14.35
N THR A 40 30.40 -6.94 15.56
CA THR A 40 29.02 -6.63 16.00
C THR A 40 28.73 -5.13 16.22
N GLU A 41 29.69 -4.25 15.96
CA GLU A 41 29.56 -2.81 16.23
C GLU A 41 29.29 -1.98 14.97
N ALA A 42 29.80 -2.37 13.79
CA ALA A 42 29.59 -1.62 12.55
C ALA A 42 28.16 -1.76 11.97
N SER A 43 27.50 -2.90 12.23
CA SER A 43 26.14 -3.18 11.75
C SER A 43 25.06 -2.39 12.50
N LYS A 44 25.25 -2.14 13.81
CA LYS A 44 24.28 -1.38 14.62
C LYS A 44 24.26 0.11 14.27
N ASP A 45 25.42 0.67 13.96
CA ASP A 45 25.54 2.07 13.55
C ASP A 45 24.94 2.31 12.16
N ALA A 46 25.16 1.38 11.22
CA ALA A 46 24.56 1.43 9.89
C ALA A 46 23.02 1.32 9.93
N GLY A 47 22.47 0.39 10.72
CA GLY A 47 21.01 0.25 10.88
C GLY A 47 20.38 1.50 11.48
N LYS A 48 20.99 2.08 12.53
CA LYS A 48 20.51 3.33 13.14
C LYS A 48 20.54 4.51 12.15
N VAL A 49 21.56 4.60 11.30
CA VAL A 49 21.63 5.67 10.29
C VAL A 49 20.55 5.50 9.22
N ALA A 50 20.24 4.27 8.80
CA ALA A 50 19.16 3.99 7.85
C ALA A 50 17.79 4.38 8.43
N ASP A 51 17.55 4.01 9.68
CA ASP A 51 16.38 4.37 10.50
C ASP A 51 16.17 5.89 10.60
N ASP A 52 17.16 6.63 11.11
CA ASP A 52 17.08 8.10 11.24
C ASP A 52 16.79 8.79 9.88
N LEU A 53 17.26 8.22 8.76
CA LEU A 53 17.03 8.73 7.41
C LEU A 53 15.64 8.36 6.87
N PHE A 54 15.17 7.14 7.14
CA PHE A 54 13.82 6.69 6.82
C PHE A 54 12.79 7.59 7.50
N ASP A 55 12.91 7.80 8.81
CA ASP A 55 12.00 8.64 9.59
C ASP A 55 11.89 10.05 9.04
N LYS A 56 13.02 10.63 8.66
CA LYS A 56 13.08 11.96 8.09
C LYS A 56 12.33 12.04 6.76
N GLU A 57 12.51 11.06 5.88
CA GLU A 57 11.82 11.03 4.58
C GLU A 57 10.31 10.80 4.76
N VAL A 58 9.93 9.87 5.63
CA VAL A 58 8.52 9.62 6.00
C VAL A 58 7.88 10.87 6.59
N GLN A 59 8.52 11.52 7.57
CA GLN A 59 8.01 12.73 8.21
C GLN A 59 7.85 13.86 7.19
N GLN A 60 8.81 14.03 6.28
CA GLN A 60 8.73 15.01 5.20
C GLN A 60 7.58 14.69 4.25
N ALA A 61 7.42 13.43 3.84
CA ALA A 61 6.35 12.99 2.95
C ALA A 61 4.97 13.25 3.57
N ILE A 62 4.76 12.85 4.83
CA ILE A 62 3.52 13.08 5.57
C ILE A 62 3.24 14.58 5.71
N SER A 63 4.23 15.36 6.16
CA SER A 63 4.06 16.81 6.37
C SER A 63 3.72 17.53 5.06
N SER A 64 4.35 17.14 3.95
CA SER A 64 4.05 17.70 2.63
C SER A 64 2.63 17.37 2.17
N THR A 65 2.15 16.15 2.46
CA THR A 65 0.81 15.68 2.11
C THR A 65 -0.26 16.41 2.92
N ILE A 66 -0.06 16.54 4.24
CA ILE A 66 -0.96 17.30 5.11
C ILE A 66 -1.09 18.74 4.60
N LYS A 67 0.03 19.35 4.22
CA LYS A 67 0.03 20.69 3.64
C LYS A 67 -0.74 20.73 2.31
N ALA A 68 -0.48 19.80 1.40
CA ALA A 68 -1.16 19.74 0.10
C ALA A 68 -2.68 19.63 0.26
N ILE A 69 -3.17 18.74 1.13
CA ILE A 69 -4.60 18.59 1.42
C ILE A 69 -5.16 19.88 2.02
N SER A 70 -4.45 20.52 2.97
CA SER A 70 -4.92 21.76 3.60
C SER A 70 -5.01 22.96 2.65
N GLN A 71 -4.25 22.92 1.54
CA GLN A 71 -4.21 23.98 0.54
C GLN A 71 -5.09 23.69 -0.67
N MET A 72 -5.69 22.50 -0.74
CA MET A 72 -6.58 22.12 -1.82
C MET A 72 -7.89 22.92 -1.73
N GLU A 73 -8.25 23.60 -2.82
CA GLU A 73 -9.54 24.25 -2.94
C GLU A 73 -10.60 23.23 -3.35
N SER A 74 -11.73 23.19 -2.63
CA SER A 74 -12.84 22.31 -2.97
C SER A 74 -13.70 22.92 -4.09
N THR A 75 -14.08 22.07 -5.04
CA THR A 75 -15.03 22.40 -6.10
C THR A 75 -16.48 22.14 -5.70
N CYS A 76 -16.70 21.53 -4.53
CA CYS A 76 -17.97 20.95 -4.08
C CYS A 76 -18.55 19.88 -5.04
N ASP A 77 -17.78 19.40 -6.02
CA ASP A 77 -18.11 18.24 -6.83
C ASP A 77 -17.48 16.99 -6.19
N LYS A 78 -18.31 16.01 -5.83
CA LYS A 78 -17.83 14.83 -5.09
C LYS A 78 -16.76 14.08 -5.86
N SER A 79 -16.94 13.90 -7.17
CA SER A 79 -16.05 13.07 -7.97
C SER A 79 -14.69 13.75 -8.17
N ILE A 80 -14.69 15.05 -8.45
CA ILE A 80 -13.47 15.84 -8.63
C ILE A 80 -12.70 15.96 -7.31
N ASP A 81 -13.39 16.34 -6.23
CA ASP A 81 -12.74 16.53 -4.92
C ASP A 81 -12.22 15.20 -4.37
N HIS A 82 -12.97 14.10 -4.51
CA HIS A 82 -12.54 12.77 -4.07
C HIS A 82 -11.32 12.29 -4.84
N ALA A 83 -11.33 12.40 -6.18
CA ALA A 83 -10.19 12.01 -7.00
C ALA A 83 -8.95 12.86 -6.70
N SER A 84 -9.13 14.15 -6.42
CA SER A 84 -8.03 15.06 -6.05
C SER A 84 -7.38 14.65 -4.72
N VAL A 85 -8.17 14.32 -3.70
CA VAL A 85 -7.64 13.80 -2.42
C VAL A 85 -6.98 12.44 -2.61
N MET A 86 -7.59 11.54 -3.37
CA MET A 86 -7.01 10.21 -3.65
C MET A 86 -5.69 10.30 -4.39
N LEU A 87 -5.53 11.27 -5.29
CA LEU A 87 -4.26 11.49 -5.97
C LEU A 87 -3.16 11.83 -4.96
N ILE A 88 -3.41 12.80 -4.08
CA ILE A 88 -2.46 13.21 -3.03
C ILE A 88 -2.18 12.04 -2.06
N HIS A 89 -3.21 11.28 -1.70
CA HIS A 89 -3.10 10.10 -0.85
C HIS A 89 -2.19 9.02 -1.47
N HIS A 90 -2.36 8.70 -2.76
CA HIS A 90 -1.50 7.73 -3.44
C HIS A 90 -0.07 8.24 -3.66
N GLU A 91 0.13 9.55 -3.84
CA GLU A 91 1.46 10.14 -3.89
C GLU A 91 2.21 10.02 -2.55
N LEU A 92 1.50 10.06 -1.41
CA LEU A 92 2.10 9.74 -0.11
C LEU A 92 2.52 8.27 -0.05
N MET A 93 1.64 7.34 -0.41
CA MET A 93 1.93 5.90 -0.35
C MET A 93 3.11 5.52 -1.26
N LEU A 94 3.21 6.14 -2.44
CA LEU A 94 4.36 5.96 -3.33
C LEU A 94 5.66 6.38 -2.65
N LYS A 95 5.70 7.55 -1.99
CA LYS A 95 6.89 8.03 -1.28
C LYS A 95 7.29 7.13 -0.12
N LEU A 96 6.31 6.58 0.62
CA LEU A 96 6.59 5.64 1.71
C LEU A 96 7.20 4.34 1.19
N ALA A 97 6.65 3.78 0.10
CA ALA A 97 7.23 2.60 -0.55
C ALA A 97 8.64 2.87 -1.11
N GLU A 98 8.90 4.06 -1.64
CA GLU A 98 10.23 4.45 -2.12
C GLU A 98 11.25 4.61 -0.98
N ALA A 99 10.82 5.12 0.17
CA ALA A 99 11.66 5.19 1.38
C ALA A 99 12.00 3.79 1.88
N GLU A 100 11.02 2.89 1.92
CA GLU A 100 11.22 1.49 2.30
C GLU A 100 12.23 0.79 1.39
N ILE A 101 12.06 0.89 0.06
CA ILE A 101 13.01 0.31 -0.92
C ILE A 101 14.45 0.83 -0.71
N LYS A 102 14.60 2.04 -0.16
CA LYS A 102 15.89 2.71 0.02
C LYS A 102 16.57 2.35 1.33
N TYR A 103 15.81 2.11 2.41
CA TYR A 103 16.34 2.01 3.77
C TYR A 103 16.02 0.70 4.49
N GLY A 104 15.00 -0.04 4.05
CA GLY A 104 14.67 -1.36 4.58
C GLY A 104 15.65 -2.44 4.11
N ASP A 105 15.64 -3.58 4.79
CA ASP A 105 16.51 -4.71 4.49
C ASP A 105 15.82 -6.08 4.50
N ASP A 106 14.55 -6.19 4.91
CA ASP A 106 13.80 -7.45 4.85
C ASP A 106 13.34 -7.71 3.39
N PRO A 107 13.76 -8.82 2.77
CA PRO A 107 13.45 -9.10 1.37
C PRO A 107 11.95 -9.25 1.09
N ASN A 108 11.13 -9.62 2.08
CA ASN A 108 9.68 -9.72 1.91
C ASN A 108 9.01 -8.34 1.98
N VAL A 109 9.50 -7.45 2.85
CA VAL A 109 8.96 -6.08 2.98
C VAL A 109 9.38 -5.25 1.77
N LEU A 110 10.63 -5.37 1.30
CA LEU A 110 11.08 -4.79 0.03
C LEU A 110 10.23 -5.25 -1.17
N LEU A 111 9.87 -6.55 -1.24
CA LEU A 111 8.97 -7.07 -2.26
C LEU A 111 7.55 -6.50 -2.14
N MET A 112 7.07 -6.27 -0.92
CA MET A 112 5.78 -5.62 -0.67
C MET A 112 5.83 -4.16 -1.15
N ALA A 113 6.90 -3.43 -0.83
CA ALA A 113 7.10 -2.04 -1.23
C ALA A 113 7.20 -1.88 -2.76
N ASP A 114 7.90 -2.77 -3.46
CA ASP A 114 7.97 -2.73 -4.93
C ASP A 114 6.59 -2.95 -5.60
N LYS A 115 5.78 -3.86 -5.05
CA LYS A 115 4.39 -4.06 -5.49
C LYS A 115 3.53 -2.83 -5.20
N ALA A 116 3.65 -2.25 -4.01
CA ALA A 116 2.94 -1.04 -3.62
C ALA A 116 3.31 0.14 -4.54
N LYS A 117 4.61 0.35 -4.80
CA LYS A 117 5.13 1.34 -5.74
C LYS A 117 4.48 1.22 -7.12
N SER A 118 4.45 0.00 -7.67
CA SER A 118 3.85 -0.27 -8.97
C SER A 118 2.33 0.04 -8.97
N ALA A 119 1.61 -0.42 -7.95
CA ALA A 119 0.17 -0.20 -7.83
C ALA A 119 -0.20 1.29 -7.65
N HIS A 120 0.51 2.00 -6.77
CA HIS A 120 0.28 3.43 -6.53
C HIS A 120 0.65 4.27 -7.75
N THR A 121 1.73 3.94 -8.47
CA THR A 121 2.09 4.60 -9.73
C THR A 121 0.97 4.45 -10.77
N ALA A 122 0.43 3.25 -10.94
CA ALA A 122 -0.70 3.02 -11.85
C ALA A 122 -1.93 3.85 -11.45
N LYS A 123 -2.28 3.85 -10.16
CA LYS A 123 -3.44 4.60 -9.65
C LYS A 123 -3.28 6.12 -9.78
N ILE A 124 -2.07 6.65 -9.56
CA ILE A 124 -1.75 8.06 -9.82
C ILE A 124 -1.99 8.41 -11.29
N SER A 125 -1.56 7.55 -12.22
CA SER A 125 -1.78 7.76 -13.65
C SER A 125 -3.27 7.77 -14.01
N GLU A 126 -4.05 6.84 -13.45
CA GLU A 126 -5.50 6.77 -13.66
C GLU A 126 -6.22 8.01 -13.11
N LEU A 127 -5.86 8.45 -11.90
CA LEU A 127 -6.47 9.63 -11.27
C LEU A 127 -6.12 10.92 -12.00
N LYS A 128 -4.87 11.08 -12.47
CA LYS A 128 -4.49 12.22 -13.32
C LYS A 128 -5.29 12.24 -14.62
N ALA A 129 -5.37 11.11 -15.32
CA ALA A 129 -6.17 11.00 -16.53
C ALA A 129 -7.66 11.27 -16.29
N PHE A 130 -8.21 10.79 -15.16
CA PHE A 130 -9.56 11.12 -14.75
C PHE A 130 -9.74 12.63 -14.57
N LEU A 131 -8.89 13.28 -13.78
CA LEU A 131 -8.98 14.72 -13.50
C LEU A 131 -8.83 15.59 -14.75
N GLU A 132 -7.98 15.19 -15.70
CA GLU A 132 -7.81 15.88 -16.99
C GLU A 132 -9.04 15.79 -17.91
N THR A 133 -9.86 14.76 -17.73
CA THR A 133 -11.05 14.52 -18.57
C THR A 133 -12.35 14.98 -17.92
N GLN A 134 -12.29 15.60 -16.74
CA GLN A 134 -13.49 16.03 -16.04
C GLN A 134 -14.18 17.20 -16.75
N PRO A 135 -15.52 17.16 -16.86
CA PRO A 135 -16.29 18.30 -17.33
C PRO A 135 -16.24 19.44 -16.29
N VAL A 136 -16.88 20.57 -16.61
CA VAL A 136 -17.08 21.65 -15.63
C VAL A 136 -17.69 21.06 -14.35
N PRO A 137 -17.12 21.35 -13.15
CA PRO A 137 -17.63 20.83 -11.89
C PRO A 137 -19.12 21.05 -11.74
N VAL A 138 -19.83 20.09 -11.14
CA VAL A 138 -21.25 20.22 -10.75
C VAL A 138 -21.33 20.28 -9.23
N PRO A 139 -21.30 21.50 -8.63
CA PRO A 139 -21.28 21.66 -7.19
C PRO A 139 -22.55 21.13 -6.53
N LEU A 140 -22.37 20.49 -5.38
CA LEU A 140 -23.47 20.14 -4.50
C LEU A 140 -24.18 21.38 -3.92
N PRO A 141 -25.45 21.25 -3.49
CA PRO A 141 -26.08 22.22 -2.61
C PRO A 141 -25.22 22.50 -1.37
N GLN A 142 -25.24 23.74 -0.87
CA GLN A 142 -24.31 24.21 0.16
C GLN A 142 -24.25 23.32 1.42
N ASN A 143 -25.41 22.86 1.92
CA ASN A 143 -25.49 21.98 3.08
C ASN A 143 -24.89 20.59 2.81
N GLU A 144 -25.12 20.04 1.61
CA GLU A 144 -24.54 18.77 1.17
C GLU A 144 -23.04 18.89 0.96
N CYS A 145 -22.55 19.97 0.35
CA CYS A 145 -21.12 20.21 0.22
C CYS A 145 -20.45 20.29 1.59
N SER A 146 -21.03 21.03 2.53
CA SER A 146 -20.49 21.14 3.90
C SER A 146 -20.37 19.77 4.58
N LEU A 147 -21.40 18.93 4.49
CA LEU A 147 -21.40 17.58 5.06
C LEU A 147 -20.36 16.67 4.38
N TYR A 148 -20.28 16.74 3.05
CA TYR A 148 -19.30 15.98 2.27
C TYR A 148 -17.86 16.35 2.66
N LEU A 149 -17.54 17.65 2.69
CA LEU A 149 -16.20 18.12 3.07
C LEU A 149 -15.87 17.81 4.53
N ALA A 150 -16.84 17.89 5.44
CA ALA A 150 -16.65 17.47 6.83
C ALA A 150 -16.31 15.97 6.92
N SER A 151 -16.98 15.12 6.15
CA SER A 151 -16.70 13.67 6.09
C SER A 151 -15.30 13.38 5.54
N MET A 152 -14.94 13.99 4.40
CA MET A 152 -13.60 13.84 3.81
C MET A 152 -12.49 14.30 4.77
N LYS A 153 -12.71 15.43 5.45
CA LYS A 153 -11.79 15.94 6.47
C LYS A 153 -11.67 14.98 7.65
N GLN A 154 -12.78 14.46 8.16
CA GLN A 154 -12.76 13.52 9.28
C GLN A 154 -11.96 12.28 8.93
N HIS A 155 -12.23 11.67 7.77
CA HIS A 155 -11.51 10.50 7.30
C HIS A 155 -9.99 10.75 7.18
N THR A 156 -9.62 11.90 6.62
CA THR A 156 -8.20 12.30 6.53
C THR A 156 -7.57 12.47 7.92
N MET A 157 -8.29 13.05 8.88
CA MET A 157 -7.80 13.21 10.25
C MET A 157 -7.64 11.86 10.96
N ASP A 158 -8.52 10.89 10.70
CA ASP A 158 -8.44 9.56 11.29
C ASP A 158 -7.17 8.83 10.82
N ILE A 159 -6.85 8.89 9.53
CA ILE A 159 -5.59 8.34 8.98
C ILE A 159 -4.38 9.03 9.61
N ILE A 160 -4.35 10.37 9.64
CA ILE A 160 -3.24 11.13 10.25
C ILE A 160 -3.11 10.78 11.74
N GLN A 161 -4.22 10.61 12.45
CA GLN A 161 -4.20 10.24 13.86
C GLN A 161 -3.67 8.82 14.05
N CYS A 162 -3.98 7.87 13.15
CA CYS A 162 -3.38 6.56 13.16
C CYS A 162 -1.87 6.64 12.95
N MET A 163 -1.41 7.34 11.91
CA MET A 163 0.02 7.47 11.60
C MET A 163 0.80 8.08 12.77
N LYS A 164 0.23 9.07 13.47
CA LYS A 164 0.82 9.66 14.68
C LYS A 164 0.93 8.71 15.88
N LYS A 165 0.14 7.63 15.89
CA LYS A 165 0.14 6.61 16.95
C LYS A 165 1.00 5.41 16.61
N VAL A 166 1.48 5.30 15.37
CA VAL A 166 2.48 4.29 14.99
C VAL A 166 3.68 4.50 15.90
N LYS A 167 4.12 3.39 16.51
CA LYS A 167 5.28 3.40 17.39
C LYS A 167 6.51 3.33 16.50
N ASP A 168 7.33 4.35 16.61
CA ASP A 168 8.69 4.43 16.06
C ASP A 168 9.58 3.32 16.62
N THR A 169 10.29 2.61 15.74
CA THR A 169 11.24 1.56 16.09
C THR A 169 12.58 1.80 15.41
N PRO A 170 13.66 1.11 15.81
CA PRO A 170 14.94 1.21 15.10
C PRO A 170 15.01 0.37 13.80
N ASP A 171 13.86 0.10 13.17
CA ASP A 171 13.68 -0.90 12.12
C ASP A 171 12.74 -0.34 11.03
N PRO A 172 13.29 0.18 9.91
CA PRO A 172 12.51 0.77 8.82
C PRO A 172 11.40 -0.15 8.31
N ASP A 173 11.69 -1.45 8.18
CA ASP A 173 10.74 -2.44 7.67
C ASP A 173 9.51 -2.55 8.61
N ALA A 174 9.75 -2.56 9.92
CA ALA A 174 8.70 -2.62 10.93
C ALA A 174 7.84 -1.34 10.93
N ASP A 175 8.47 -0.17 10.80
CA ASP A 175 7.77 1.11 10.79
C ASP A 175 6.99 1.33 9.48
N TYR A 176 7.54 0.94 8.34
CA TYR A 176 6.82 0.95 7.06
C TYR A 176 5.54 0.10 7.13
N VAL A 177 5.64 -1.15 7.59
CA VAL A 177 4.47 -2.04 7.72
C VAL A 177 3.45 -1.45 8.70
N ALA A 178 3.89 -0.88 9.81
CA ALA A 178 3.01 -0.26 10.79
C ALA A 178 2.26 0.97 10.20
N LEU A 179 2.93 1.78 9.38
CA LEU A 179 2.32 2.89 8.65
C LEU A 179 1.29 2.41 7.63
N MET A 180 1.58 1.34 6.88
CA MET A 180 0.64 0.78 5.90
C MET A 180 -0.67 0.26 6.54
N ASN A 181 -0.63 -0.16 7.81
CA ASN A 181 -1.82 -0.59 8.55
C ASN A 181 -2.78 0.56 8.90
N CYS A 182 -2.36 1.82 8.75
CA CYS A 182 -3.24 2.98 8.96
C CYS A 182 -4.18 3.27 7.79
N HIS A 183 -4.03 2.57 6.66
CA HIS A 183 -4.98 2.66 5.55
C HIS A 183 -6.35 2.08 5.96
N PRO A 184 -7.48 2.60 5.47
CA PRO A 184 -8.81 2.05 5.74
C PRO A 184 -8.99 0.59 5.31
N GLU A 185 -8.14 0.06 4.43
CA GLU A 185 -8.10 -1.38 4.10
C GLU A 185 -7.30 -2.21 5.12
N GLY A 186 -6.44 -1.56 5.93
CA GLY A 186 -5.68 -2.15 7.04
C GLY A 186 -6.34 -1.99 8.43
N CYS A 187 -7.27 -1.04 8.57
CA CYS A 187 -8.16 -0.93 9.73
C CYS A 187 -9.53 -1.52 9.37
N ASN A 188 -10.05 -2.49 10.13
CA ASN A 188 -11.39 -3.10 9.97
C ASN A 188 -12.57 -2.11 10.13
N CYS A 189 -12.58 -0.99 9.41
CA CYS A 189 -13.68 -0.05 9.34
C CYS A 189 -14.44 -0.37 8.06
N LYS A 190 -15.56 -1.08 8.22
CA LYS A 190 -16.52 -1.33 7.14
C LYS A 190 -16.87 -0.01 6.47
N GLU A 191 -16.57 0.10 5.18
CA GLU A 191 -17.16 1.11 4.33
C GLU A 191 -18.68 0.92 4.39
N GLY A 192 -19.37 1.94 4.90
CA GLY A 192 -20.83 1.99 5.06
C GLY A 192 -21.35 3.29 4.50
#